data_AF-A0A6I9PDV5-F1
#
_entry.id   AF-A0A6I9PDV5-F1
#
_cell.length_a   1.000
_cell.length_b   1.000
_cell.length_c   1.000
_cell.angle_alpha   90.00
_cell.angle_beta   90.00
_cell.angle_gamma   90.00
#
_symmetry.space_group_name_H-M   'P 1'
#
loop_
_entity.id
_entity.type
_entity.pdbx_description
1 polymer ?
#
loop_
_entity_poly.entity_id
_entity_poly.type
_entity_poly.pdbx_seq_one_letter_code
_entity_poly.pdbx_strand_id
1 'polypeptide(L)'
;CFRELYFLHHNKHLFFFLPHAAGEALGDVFEVSTIRREDYEFHKGKSEYEDILQCNNLPSSATPRGHQTPAAFLIMASGLDKHGVDSKAPLPYSHVDIAGSSGPFPGVPTGSPILAMATHYILSDSL
;
A
#
# COMPACT_ATOMS: atom_id res chain seq x y z
N CYS A 1 -1.05 -9.66 20.87
CA CYS A 1 -0.88 -11.12 20.99
C CYS A 1 -0.70 -11.66 19.57
N PHE A 2 0.45 -12.30 19.33
CA PHE A 2 0.94 -12.91 18.08
C PHE A 2 1.46 -12.01 16.94
N ARG A 3 2.81 -11.97 16.91
CA ARG A 3 3.70 -11.78 15.76
C ARG A 3 3.56 -12.95 14.77
N GLU A 4 3.79 -12.70 13.48
CA GLU A 4 4.84 -13.35 12.66
C GLU A 4 4.74 -12.86 11.20
N LEU A 5 5.78 -12.13 10.77
CA LEU A 5 6.13 -11.92 9.36
C LEU A 5 7.01 -13.08 8.91
N TYR A 6 6.76 -13.64 7.73
CA TYR A 6 7.77 -14.41 7.00
C TYR A 6 8.62 -13.48 6.12
N PHE A 7 9.93 -13.53 6.41
CA PHE A 7 11.09 -12.96 5.70
C PHE A 7 11.34 -13.60 4.32
N LEU A 8 12.09 -12.92 3.42
CA LEU A 8 13.19 -13.55 2.63
C LEU A 8 14.14 -12.53 1.94
N HIS A 9 15.38 -12.52 2.44
CA HIS A 9 16.69 -12.22 1.83
C HIS A 9 17.04 -10.82 1.25
N HIS A 10 17.95 -10.16 1.98
CA HIS A 10 18.99 -9.19 1.58
C HIS A 10 18.67 -8.19 0.44
N ASN A 11 18.60 -6.91 0.84
CA ASN A 11 18.67 -5.69 0.03
C ASN A 11 17.39 -5.14 -0.64
N LYS A 12 16.19 -5.71 -0.43
CA LYS A 12 14.95 -5.20 -1.05
C LYS A 12 13.89 -4.64 -0.09
N HIS A 13 14.18 -4.64 1.21
CA HIS A 13 13.29 -4.14 2.28
C HIS A 13 13.36 -2.61 2.49
N LEU A 14 14.26 -1.90 1.80
CA LEU A 14 14.49 -0.47 1.98
C LEU A 14 13.30 0.40 1.52
N PHE A 15 12.58 -0.03 0.48
CA PHE A 15 11.62 0.82 -0.23
C PHE A 15 10.46 1.31 0.65
N PHE A 16 10.04 0.51 1.63
CA PHE A 16 8.97 0.88 2.55
C PHE A 16 9.50 1.49 3.86
N PHE A 17 10.59 0.93 4.39
CA PHE A 17 11.07 1.28 5.73
C PHE A 17 11.68 2.68 5.79
N LEU A 18 12.26 3.16 4.69
CA LEU A 18 12.94 4.45 4.66
C LEU A 18 11.98 5.66 4.59
N PRO A 19 10.92 5.68 3.75
CA PRO A 19 9.89 6.70 3.86
C PRO A 19 9.22 6.72 5.23
N HIS A 20 8.98 5.56 5.84
CA HIS A 20 8.38 5.45 7.16
C HIS A 20 9.25 6.10 8.24
N ALA A 21 10.54 5.78 8.29
CA ALA A 21 11.47 6.39 9.25
C ALA A 21 11.57 7.93 9.08
N ALA A 22 11.58 8.42 7.84
CA ALA A 22 11.55 9.86 7.57
C ALA A 22 10.25 10.51 8.06
N GLY A 23 9.11 9.84 7.84
CA GLY A 23 7.81 10.28 8.32
C GLY A 23 7.71 10.31 9.85
N GLU A 24 8.21 9.28 10.53
CA GLU A 24 8.28 9.23 12.00
C GLU A 24 9.11 10.38 12.59
N ALA A 25 10.25 10.71 11.97
CA ALA A 25 11.12 11.79 12.43
C ALA A 25 10.51 13.20 12.24
N LEU A 26 9.67 13.37 11.21
CA LEU A 26 9.15 14.68 10.78
C LEU A 26 7.66 14.90 11.11
N GLY A 27 6.98 13.90 11.69
CA GLY A 27 5.57 13.97 12.05
C GLY A 27 4.58 13.72 10.89
N ASP A 28 5.06 13.19 9.77
CA ASP A 28 4.25 12.77 8.61
C ASP A 28 4.19 11.23 8.56
N VAL A 29 3.53 10.67 9.58
CA VAL A 29 3.62 9.25 9.95
C VAL A 29 2.78 8.35 9.03
N PHE A 30 3.28 7.14 8.75
CA PHE A 30 2.54 6.09 8.03
C PHE A 30 2.15 4.95 8.96
N GLU A 31 0.96 4.40 8.76
CA GLU A 31 0.60 3.09 9.32
C GLU A 31 0.92 1.98 8.30
N VAL A 32 1.60 0.93 8.75
CA VAL A 32 1.98 -0.20 7.89
C VAL A 32 0.88 -1.25 7.89
N SER A 33 0.21 -1.40 6.75
CA SER A 33 -0.80 -2.44 6.54
C SER A 33 -0.28 -3.56 5.64
N THR A 34 -0.45 -4.82 6.06
CA THR A 34 -0.05 -5.99 5.27
C THR A 34 -1.20 -6.43 4.37
N ILE A 35 -0.94 -6.59 3.06
CA ILE A 35 -1.85 -7.27 2.14
C ILE A 35 -1.75 -8.78 2.35
N ARG A 36 -2.89 -9.47 2.34
CA ARG A 36 -3.00 -10.90 2.57
C ARG A 36 -3.66 -11.60 1.39
N ARG A 37 -3.55 -12.93 1.36
CA ARG A 37 -4.10 -13.76 0.29
C ARG A 37 -5.60 -13.54 0.10
N GLU A 38 -6.36 -13.43 1.19
CA GLU A 38 -7.80 -13.17 1.13
C GLU A 38 -8.17 -11.85 0.45
N ASP A 39 -7.29 -10.84 0.50
CA ASP A 39 -7.51 -9.56 -0.18
C ASP A 39 -7.44 -9.75 -1.71
N TYR A 40 -6.58 -10.64 -2.21
CA TYR A 40 -6.51 -10.99 -3.64
C TYR A 40 -7.69 -11.86 -4.07
N GLU A 41 -8.04 -12.87 -3.26
CA GLU A 41 -9.17 -13.76 -3.56
C GLU A 41 -10.49 -12.98 -3.69
N PHE A 42 -10.66 -11.91 -2.92
CA PHE A 42 -11.85 -11.05 -3.00
C PHE A 42 -12.04 -10.40 -4.37
N HIS A 43 -10.96 -10.09 -5.10
CA HIS A 43 -10.99 -9.40 -6.40
C HIS A 43 -10.88 -10.34 -7.60
N LYS A 44 -10.89 -11.66 -7.39
CA LYS A 44 -11.01 -12.59 -8.53
C LYS A 44 -12.37 -12.43 -9.20
N GLY A 45 -12.40 -12.58 -10.53
CA GLY A 45 -13.64 -12.63 -11.28
C GLY A 45 -14.59 -13.69 -10.71
N LYS A 46 -15.88 -13.34 -10.58
CA LYS A 46 -16.93 -14.21 -10.06
C LYS A 46 -17.72 -14.89 -11.17
N SER A 47 -17.55 -14.41 -12.39
CA SER A 47 -18.18 -14.89 -13.61
C SER A 47 -17.21 -14.89 -14.78
N GLU A 48 -17.63 -15.47 -15.90
CA GLU A 48 -16.91 -15.46 -17.18
C GLU A 48 -16.86 -14.09 -17.87
N TYR A 49 -17.62 -13.10 -17.39
CA TYR A 49 -17.70 -11.76 -17.95
C TYR A 49 -16.70 -10.78 -17.35
N GLU A 50 -15.98 -11.17 -16.30
CA GLU A 50 -14.96 -10.33 -15.68
C GLU A 50 -13.71 -11.12 -15.28
N ASP A 51 -12.54 -10.57 -15.57
CA ASP A 51 -11.27 -11.15 -15.12
C ASP A 51 -11.02 -10.83 -13.64
N ILE A 52 -11.40 -9.62 -13.22
CA ILE A 52 -11.21 -9.09 -11.88
C ILE A 52 -12.43 -8.29 -11.43
N LEU A 53 -12.77 -8.40 -10.15
CA LEU A 53 -13.81 -7.63 -9.50
C LEU A 53 -13.18 -6.41 -8.82
N GLN A 54 -13.71 -5.21 -9.07
CA GLN A 54 -13.19 -3.97 -8.47
C GLN A 54 -13.49 -3.85 -6.97
N CYS A 55 -14.75 -4.04 -6.57
CA CYS A 55 -15.19 -3.91 -5.18
C CYS A 55 -16.54 -4.63 -4.98
N ASN A 56 -16.97 -4.74 -3.72
CA ASN A 56 -18.35 -5.10 -3.41
C ASN A 56 -19.25 -3.83 -3.39
N ASN A 57 -20.52 -4.01 -3.08
CA ASN A 57 -21.50 -2.93 -2.94
C ASN A 57 -21.71 -2.48 -1.48
N LEU A 58 -20.77 -2.80 -0.59
CA LEU A 58 -20.84 -2.42 0.83
C LEU A 58 -19.94 -1.20 1.08
N PRO A 59 -20.25 -0.35 2.06
CA PRO A 59 -19.31 0.68 2.48
C PRO A 59 -18.01 0.04 2.99
N SER A 60 -16.89 0.77 2.89
CA SER A 60 -15.57 0.26 3.33
C SER A 60 -15.59 -0.21 4.79
N SER A 61 -16.32 0.49 5.68
CA SER A 61 -16.49 0.11 7.09
C SER A 61 -17.24 -1.20 7.32
N ALA A 62 -18.05 -1.64 6.35
CA ALA A 62 -18.76 -2.92 6.39
C ALA A 62 -18.10 -4.00 5.53
N THR A 63 -16.96 -3.68 4.90
CA THR A 63 -16.15 -4.62 4.13
C THR A 63 -14.99 -5.10 5.01
N PRO A 64 -14.86 -6.41 5.28
CA PRO A 64 -13.69 -6.93 5.97
C PRO A 64 -12.41 -6.42 5.29
N ARG A 65 -11.51 -5.81 6.06
CA ARG A 65 -10.23 -5.26 5.56
C ARG A 65 -10.40 -4.19 4.48
N GLY A 66 -11.50 -3.42 4.53
CA GLY A 66 -11.98 -2.51 3.48
C GLY A 66 -11.01 -1.45 2.94
N HIS A 67 -9.94 -1.08 3.66
CA HIS A 67 -8.90 -0.17 3.13
C HIS A 67 -7.71 -0.92 2.50
N GLN A 68 -7.49 -2.18 2.86
CA GLN A 68 -6.43 -3.02 2.32
C GLN A 68 -6.83 -3.65 0.98
N THR A 69 -8.11 -4.01 0.83
CA THR A 69 -8.59 -4.67 -0.40
C THR A 69 -8.31 -3.85 -1.67
N PRO A 70 -8.54 -2.52 -1.70
CA PRO A 70 -8.26 -1.71 -2.90
C PRO A 70 -6.80 -1.81 -3.40
N ALA A 71 -5.83 -1.96 -2.49
CA ALA A 71 -4.43 -2.15 -2.87
C ALA A 71 -4.22 -3.50 -3.61
N ALA A 72 -4.90 -4.57 -3.17
CA ALA A 72 -4.85 -5.86 -3.85
C ALA A 72 -5.46 -5.79 -5.27
N PHE A 73 -6.57 -5.06 -5.42
CA PHE A 73 -7.15 -4.78 -6.74
C PHE A 73 -6.15 -4.10 -7.67
N LEU A 74 -5.51 -3.01 -7.22
CA LEU A 74 -4.54 -2.26 -8.03
C LEU A 74 -3.35 -3.14 -8.43
N ILE A 75 -2.86 -3.99 -7.53
CA ILE A 75 -1.77 -4.93 -7.82
C ILE A 75 -2.18 -5.92 -8.93
N MET A 76 -3.38 -6.50 -8.84
CA MET A 76 -3.87 -7.46 -9.85
C MET A 76 -4.17 -6.77 -11.20
N ALA A 77 -4.87 -5.64 -11.17
CA ALA A 77 -5.27 -4.90 -12.37
C ALA A 77 -4.08 -4.38 -13.19
N SER A 78 -2.97 -4.04 -12.51
CA SER A 78 -1.74 -3.57 -13.16
C SER A 78 -0.77 -4.70 -13.54
N GLY A 79 -1.08 -5.95 -13.16
CA GLY A 79 -0.19 -7.10 -13.39
C GLY A 79 1.04 -7.14 -12.45
N LEU A 80 1.08 -6.30 -11.41
CA LEU A 80 2.17 -6.25 -10.42
C LEU A 80 2.24 -7.52 -9.58
N ASP A 81 1.16 -8.30 -9.51
CA ASP A 81 1.12 -9.64 -8.92
C ASP A 81 2.14 -10.60 -9.57
N LYS A 82 2.50 -10.37 -10.84
CA LYS A 82 3.52 -11.14 -11.58
C LYS A 82 4.96 -10.73 -11.26
N HIS A 83 5.14 -9.63 -10.52
CA HIS A 83 6.42 -9.01 -10.21
C HIS A 83 6.79 -9.13 -8.72
N GLY A 84 6.22 -10.12 -8.02
CA GLY A 84 6.54 -10.43 -6.62
C GLY A 84 8.00 -10.85 -6.40
N VAL A 85 8.36 -11.06 -5.12
CA VAL A 85 9.74 -11.35 -4.69
C VAL A 85 10.35 -12.59 -5.37
N ASP A 86 9.51 -13.57 -5.70
CA ASP A 86 9.92 -14.83 -6.34
C ASP A 86 9.84 -14.78 -7.89
N SER A 87 9.55 -13.61 -8.47
CA SER A 87 9.45 -13.45 -9.92
C SER A 87 10.82 -13.32 -10.59
N LYS A 88 10.88 -13.58 -11.90
CA LYS A 88 12.10 -13.38 -12.71
C LYS A 88 12.49 -11.90 -12.86
N ALA A 89 11.53 -10.99 -12.68
CA ALA A 89 11.70 -9.55 -12.82
C ALA A 89 10.96 -8.82 -11.68
N PRO A 90 11.46 -8.90 -10.44
CA PRO A 90 10.77 -8.34 -9.28
C PRO A 90 10.74 -6.81 -9.32
N LEU A 91 9.60 -6.22 -8.98
CA LEU A 91 9.42 -4.76 -8.93
C LEU A 91 9.08 -4.32 -7.50
N PRO A 92 9.85 -3.39 -6.90
CA PRO A 92 9.48 -2.80 -5.62
C PRO A 92 8.25 -1.91 -5.82
N TYR A 93 7.17 -2.21 -5.09
CA TYR A 93 5.92 -1.47 -5.13
C TYR A 93 5.35 -1.34 -3.72
N SER A 94 4.71 -0.20 -3.45
CA SER A 94 3.92 0.03 -2.25
C SER A 94 2.76 0.95 -2.59
N HIS A 95 1.59 0.65 -2.04
CA HIS A 95 0.43 1.52 -2.11
C HIS A 95 0.39 2.43 -0.88
N VAL A 96 0.16 3.72 -1.08
CA VAL A 96 0.01 4.70 0.00
C VAL A 96 -1.40 5.24 -0.07
N ASP A 97 -2.24 4.84 0.89
CA ASP A 97 -3.59 5.36 1.05
C ASP A 97 -3.54 6.64 1.88
N ILE A 98 -3.97 7.75 1.28
CA ILE A 98 -3.96 9.09 1.87
C ILE A 98 -5.36 9.63 2.12
N ALA A 99 -6.40 8.81 1.95
CA ALA A 99 -7.79 9.29 2.03
C ALA A 99 -8.12 9.93 3.39
N GLY A 100 -7.55 9.39 4.47
CA GLY A 100 -7.69 9.96 5.82
C GLY A 100 -6.74 11.13 6.11
N SER A 101 -5.56 11.17 5.49
CA SER A 101 -4.53 12.16 5.79
C SER A 101 -4.58 13.38 4.87
N SER A 102 -5.23 13.33 3.71
CA SER A 102 -5.22 14.39 2.69
C SER A 102 -5.86 15.72 3.12
N GLY A 103 -6.63 15.70 4.20
CA GLY A 103 -7.44 16.83 4.66
C GLY A 103 -8.87 16.82 4.08
N PRO A 104 -9.73 17.74 4.54
CA PRO A 104 -11.14 17.76 4.17
C PRO A 104 -11.36 18.21 2.72
N PHE A 105 -12.42 17.67 2.10
CA PHE A 105 -12.94 18.16 0.82
C PHE A 105 -14.43 18.54 0.93
N PRO A 106 -14.82 19.79 0.60
CA PRO A 106 -13.96 20.92 0.28
C PRO A 106 -13.18 21.43 1.51
N GLY A 107 -11.95 21.93 1.31
CA GLY A 107 -11.11 22.40 2.41
C GLY A 107 -9.64 22.59 2.02
N VAL A 108 -8.81 22.90 3.01
CA VAL A 108 -7.35 23.06 2.83
C VAL A 108 -6.68 21.68 2.94
N PRO A 109 -5.92 21.23 1.92
CA PRO A 109 -5.20 19.98 2.00
C PRO A 109 -4.06 20.04 3.01
N THR A 110 -3.75 18.93 3.64
CA THR A 110 -2.67 18.84 4.66
C THR A 110 -1.27 18.80 4.06
N GLY A 111 -1.15 18.36 2.80
CA GLY A 111 0.13 18.09 2.17
C GLY A 111 0.77 16.74 2.55
N SER A 112 0.11 15.89 3.34
CA SER A 112 0.61 14.53 3.58
C SER A 112 0.50 13.68 2.30
N PRO A 113 1.50 12.85 1.93
CA PRO A 113 2.75 12.57 2.63
C PRO A 113 3.97 13.23 1.96
N ILE A 114 3.84 14.49 1.52
CA ILE A 114 4.89 15.16 0.73
C ILE A 114 6.20 15.26 1.51
N LEU A 115 6.14 15.59 2.81
CA LEU A 115 7.33 15.82 3.63
C LEU A 115 8.14 14.53 3.80
N ALA A 116 7.47 13.42 4.11
CA ALA A 116 8.15 12.13 4.25
C ALA A 116 8.72 11.64 2.91
N MET A 117 7.96 11.77 1.82
CA MET A 117 8.39 11.33 0.50
C MET A 117 9.55 12.17 -0.05
N ALA A 118 9.48 13.50 0.06
CA ALA A 118 10.56 14.39 -0.36
C ALA A 118 11.82 14.17 0.46
N THR A 119 11.68 13.94 1.77
CA THR A 119 12.81 13.62 2.63
C THR A 119 13.52 12.35 2.18
N HIS A 120 12.75 11.31 1.88
CA HIS A 120 13.33 10.04 1.46
C HIS A 120 13.97 10.08 0.06
N TYR A 121 13.31 10.71 -0.91
CA TYR A 121 13.74 10.65 -2.32
C TYR A 121 14.61 11.83 -2.78
N ILE A 122 14.58 12.97 -2.09
CA ILE A 122 15.25 14.20 -2.50
C ILE A 122 16.26 14.67 -1.46
N LEU A 123 15.90 14.62 -0.17
CA LEU A 123 16.69 15.22 0.91
C LEU A 123 17.45 14.19 1.76
N SER A 124 17.60 12.96 1.28
CA SER A 124 18.15 11.82 2.05
C SER A 124 19.54 12.04 2.66
N ASP A 125 20.32 12.98 2.12
CA ASP A 125 21.67 13.31 2.59
C ASP A 125 21.70 14.54 3.52
N SER A 126 20.54 15.16 3.79
CA SER A 126 20.42 16.47 4.44
C SER A 126 19.85 16.41 5.86
N LEU A 127 19.52 15.21 6.34
CA LEU A 127 18.96 14.89 7.64
C LEU A 127 19.83 13.81 8.31
#